data_AF-A0A7X9M114-F1
#
_entry.id   AF-A0A7X9M114-F1
#
_cell.length_a   1.000
_cell.length_b   1.000
_cell.length_c   1.000
_cell.angle_alpha   90.00
_cell.angle_beta   90.00
_cell.angle_gamma   90.00
#
_symmetry.space_group_name_H-M   'P 1'
#
loop_
_entity.id
_entity.type
_entity.pdbx_description
1 polymer ?
#
loop_
_entity_poly.entity_id
_entity_poly.type
_entity_poly.pdbx_seq_one_letter_code
_entity_poly.pdbx_strand_id
1 'polypeptide(L)'
;MKYVFIKDFGKIVEKIDLEEEARWVHLKYARGTFHKTAYILRNDPELAQVTIDKFLRDCNASEEIIADLNNPLKKDHRSTEKHFQEFINFLVKTSSVHIMGAVALGLSIFAGYELGAQMDKRLNNYPSFTVIGLMFGLVVGCLIGYVMMYKYLNILSKQNIKKLDKRKISSENVVWPIIEATLYDVQRAVKNYSSDLPKGISRTILVNEDYSIDFGKLAPYLNGIPNKSFFMSKETFEIFEEKDKQIPPIMDIVQKAVYMFYKTNGKYPMMPYDALNRVNYYQLMQDHYIQEKPEIDLYLTDYNGLITHIKPQKKRAGGF
;
A
#
# COMPACT_ATOMS: atom_id res chain seq x y z
N MET A 1 -7.88 0.82 12.21
CA MET A 1 -6.91 1.91 12.44
C MET A 1 -5.71 1.33 13.19
N LYS A 2 -4.49 1.81 12.97
CA LYS A 2 -3.29 1.25 13.62
C LYS A 2 -2.55 2.33 14.40
N TYR A 3 -2.30 2.08 15.67
CA TYR A 3 -1.64 2.96 16.62
C TYR A 3 -0.42 2.25 17.17
N VAL A 4 0.67 3.01 17.34
CA VAL A 4 1.92 2.48 17.90
C VAL A 4 2.39 3.46 18.96
N PHE A 5 2.49 3.00 20.19
CA PHE A 5 3.00 3.76 21.32
C PHE A 5 4.39 3.20 21.66
N ILE A 6 5.40 4.07 21.75
CA ILE A 6 6.77 3.67 22.10
C ILE A 6 7.25 4.60 23.20
N LYS A 7 7.74 4.03 24.30
CA LYS A 7 8.45 4.76 25.34
C LYS A 7 9.81 4.16 25.59
N ASP A 8 10.79 5.04 25.67
CA ASP A 8 12.17 4.71 25.96
C ASP A 8 12.47 5.14 27.39
N PHE A 9 12.76 4.17 28.25
CA PHE A 9 13.20 4.39 29.63
C PHE A 9 14.73 4.21 29.76
N GLY A 10 15.47 4.46 28.68
CA GLY A 10 16.93 4.45 28.59
C GLY A 10 17.52 3.04 28.42
N LYS A 11 17.26 2.12 29.36
CA LYS A 11 17.74 0.72 29.29
C LYS A 11 16.68 -0.26 28.78
N ILE A 12 15.41 0.16 28.73
CA ILE A 12 14.27 -0.69 28.36
C ILE A 12 13.34 0.15 27.48
N VAL A 13 13.02 -0.37 26.29
CA VAL A 13 12.02 0.19 25.40
C VAL A 13 10.72 -0.59 25.57
N GLU A 14 9.64 0.13 25.89
CA GLU A 14 8.28 -0.38 25.91
C GLU A 14 7.56 0.04 24.63
N LYS A 15 6.86 -0.91 23.99
CA LYS A 15 6.15 -0.71 22.74
C LYS A 15 4.77 -1.36 22.79
N ILE A 16 3.74 -0.60 22.43
CA ILE A 16 2.38 -1.10 22.25
C ILE A 16 1.93 -0.86 20.82
N ASP A 17 1.61 -1.93 20.10
CA ASP A 17 0.91 -1.85 18.82
C ASP A 17 -0.56 -2.15 19.03
N LEU A 18 -1.44 -1.19 18.76
CA LEU A 18 -2.89 -1.33 18.81
C LEU A 18 -3.44 -1.28 17.38
N GLU A 19 -4.06 -2.35 16.93
CA GLU A 19 -4.62 -2.50 15.60
C GLU A 19 -6.12 -2.74 15.71
N GLU A 20 -6.89 -1.71 15.38
CA GLU A 20 -8.35 -1.75 15.36
C GLU A 20 -8.87 -2.28 14.02
N GLU A 21 -9.64 -3.35 14.11
CA GLU A 21 -10.43 -3.92 13.03
C GLU A 21 -11.93 -3.76 13.30
N ALA A 22 -12.77 -4.13 12.34
CA ALA A 22 -14.23 -3.89 12.41
C ALA A 22 -14.93 -4.55 13.62
N ARG A 23 -14.38 -5.65 14.16
CA ARG A 23 -14.95 -6.42 15.28
C ARG A 23 -13.97 -6.68 16.43
N TRP A 24 -12.70 -6.37 16.24
CA TRP A 24 -11.61 -6.74 17.16
C TRP A 24 -10.65 -5.58 17.36
N VAL A 25 -10.08 -5.50 18.55
CA VAL A 25 -8.90 -4.70 18.85
C VAL A 25 -7.76 -5.66 19.13
N HIS A 26 -6.74 -5.62 18.30
CA HIS A 26 -5.53 -6.42 18.48
C HIS A 26 -4.48 -5.57 19.19
N LEU A 27 -4.04 -6.04 20.35
CA LEU A 27 -3.09 -5.35 21.20
C LEU A 27 -1.81 -6.17 21.32
N LYS A 28 -0.68 -5.61 20.93
CA LYS A 28 0.65 -6.23 21.11
C LYS A 28 1.46 -5.37 22.06
N TYR A 29 1.91 -5.94 23.17
CA TYR A 29 2.81 -5.32 24.11
C TYR A 29 4.20 -5.94 23.99
N ALA A 30 5.23 -5.10 23.99
CA ALA A 30 6.63 -5.49 23.99
C ALA A 30 7.43 -4.65 24.99
N ARG A 31 8.24 -5.30 25.82
CA ARG A 31 9.16 -4.65 26.78
C ARG A 31 10.48 -5.40 26.81
N GLY A 32 11.51 -4.85 26.17
CA GLY A 32 12.78 -5.57 26.00
C GLY A 32 12.56 -6.90 25.24
N THR A 33 12.86 -8.03 25.89
CA THR A 33 12.65 -9.39 25.35
C THR A 33 11.25 -9.97 25.63
N PHE A 34 10.44 -9.29 26.44
CA PHE A 34 9.08 -9.75 26.77
C PHE A 34 8.09 -9.29 25.69
N HIS A 35 7.26 -10.22 25.21
CA HIS A 35 6.21 -9.96 24.23
C HIS A 35 4.90 -10.63 24.65
N LYS A 36 3.78 -9.92 24.57
CA LYS A 36 2.44 -10.45 24.86
C LYS A 36 1.42 -9.85 23.90
N THR A 37 0.47 -10.65 23.45
CA THR A 37 -0.56 -10.23 22.50
C THR A 37 -1.95 -10.61 22.99
N ALA A 38 -2.95 -9.76 22.76
CA ALA A 38 -4.35 -10.03 23.05
C ALA A 38 -5.27 -9.58 21.92
N TYR A 39 -6.37 -10.31 21.76
CA TYR A 39 -7.48 -9.97 20.87
C TYR A 39 -8.69 -9.65 21.75
N ILE A 40 -9.23 -8.45 21.58
CA ILE A 40 -10.34 -7.95 22.42
C ILE A 40 -11.54 -7.69 21.52
N LEU A 41 -12.68 -8.26 21.87
CA LEU A 41 -13.92 -8.13 21.10
C LEU A 41 -14.51 -6.72 21.30
N ARG A 42 -14.84 -6.02 20.21
CA ARG A 42 -15.30 -4.62 20.23
C ARG A 42 -16.81 -4.46 20.52
N ASN A 43 -17.51 -5.54 20.89
CA ASN A 43 -18.97 -5.51 21.01
C ASN A 43 -19.49 -4.61 22.15
N ASP A 44 -18.65 -4.32 23.14
CA ASP A 44 -18.96 -3.42 24.25
C ASP A 44 -17.73 -2.56 24.60
N PRO A 45 -17.79 -1.22 24.45
CA PRO A 45 -16.65 -0.33 24.69
C PRO A 45 -16.21 -0.30 26.17
N GLU A 46 -17.12 -0.49 27.14
CA GLU A 46 -16.76 -0.51 28.56
C GLU A 46 -16.03 -1.82 28.91
N LEU A 47 -16.54 -2.96 28.41
CA LEU A 47 -15.90 -4.25 28.58
C LEU A 47 -14.53 -4.34 27.88
N ALA A 48 -14.42 -3.71 26.71
CA ALA A 48 -13.15 -3.61 25.98
C ALA A 48 -12.12 -2.83 26.79
N GLN A 49 -12.49 -1.69 27.38
CA GLN A 49 -11.60 -0.88 28.21
C GLN A 49 -11.14 -1.63 29.47
N VAL A 50 -12.05 -2.31 30.17
CA VAL A 50 -11.72 -3.13 31.34
C VAL A 50 -10.76 -4.28 30.96
N THR A 51 -10.94 -4.88 29.79
CA THR A 51 -10.08 -5.96 29.30
C THR A 51 -8.68 -5.44 28.92
N ILE A 52 -8.60 -4.25 28.31
CA ILE A 52 -7.35 -3.56 28.02
C ILE A 52 -6.60 -3.24 29.32
N ASP A 53 -7.28 -2.65 30.31
CA ASP A 53 -6.65 -2.30 31.59
C ASP A 53 -6.16 -3.52 32.36
N LYS A 54 -6.91 -4.63 32.31
CA LYS A 54 -6.48 -5.90 32.90
C LYS A 54 -5.25 -6.44 32.19
N PHE A 55 -5.24 -6.41 30.85
CA PHE A 55 -4.10 -6.87 30.04
C PHE A 55 -2.83 -6.07 30.33
N LEU A 56 -2.93 -4.74 30.42
CA LEU A 56 -1.77 -3.86 30.71
C LEU A 56 -1.22 -4.09 32.12
N ARG A 57 -2.10 -4.29 33.10
CA ARG A 57 -1.71 -4.68 34.46
C ARG A 57 -0.98 -6.02 34.48
N ASP A 58 -1.50 -7.02 33.77
CA ASP A 58 -0.85 -8.33 33.64
C ASP A 58 0.51 -8.27 32.92
N CYS A 59 0.78 -7.19 32.16
CA CYS A 59 2.05 -6.96 31.49
C CYS A 59 3.04 -6.13 32.34
N ASN A 60 2.66 -5.70 33.55
CA ASN A 60 3.39 -4.67 34.31
C ASN A 60 3.75 -3.46 33.45
N ALA A 61 2.81 -3.00 32.62
CA ALA A 61 3.01 -1.83 31.77
C ALA A 61 3.27 -0.57 32.62
N SER A 62 4.16 0.29 32.15
CA SER A 62 4.47 1.54 32.85
C SER A 62 3.24 2.46 32.94
N GLU A 63 3.09 3.16 34.07
CA GLU A 63 1.98 4.11 34.29
C GLU A 63 1.93 5.21 33.23
N GLU A 64 3.08 5.58 32.64
CA GLU A 64 3.16 6.54 31.54
C GLU A 64 2.54 6.02 30.23
N ILE A 65 2.76 4.75 29.88
CA ILE A 65 2.13 4.13 28.70
C ILE A 65 0.64 3.91 28.91
N ILE A 66 0.23 3.54 30.14
CA ILE A 66 -1.18 3.40 30.50
C ILE A 66 -1.87 4.77 30.40
N ALA A 67 -1.23 5.84 30.85
CA ALA A 67 -1.73 7.20 30.72
C ALA A 67 -1.83 7.67 29.26
N ASP A 68 -0.87 7.31 28.41
CA ASP A 68 -0.91 7.63 26.98
C ASP A 68 -2.00 6.84 26.23
N LEU A 69 -2.32 5.62 26.67
CA LEU A 69 -3.43 4.83 26.11
C LEU A 69 -4.80 5.37 26.55
N ASN A 70 -4.90 5.85 27.80
CA ASN A 70 -6.14 6.35 28.41
C ASN A 70 -6.40 7.85 28.13
N ASN A 71 -5.47 8.55 27.50
CA ASN A 71 -5.62 9.96 27.13
C ASN A 71 -5.69 10.12 25.60
N PRO A 72 -6.88 9.96 24.99
CA PRO A 72 -7.07 10.04 23.54
C PRO A 72 -6.76 11.44 22.94
N LEU A 73 -6.43 12.43 23.79
CA LEU A 73 -6.18 13.82 23.43
C LEU A 73 -4.70 14.23 23.40
N LYS A 74 -3.76 13.40 23.88
CA LYS A 74 -2.33 13.58 23.57
C LYS A 74 -2.01 12.90 22.24
N LYS A 75 -2.66 13.41 21.19
CA LYS A 75 -2.37 13.11 19.79
C LYS A 75 -0.88 13.30 19.53
N ASP A 76 -0.28 12.30 18.89
CA ASP A 76 0.92 12.52 18.08
C ASP A 76 0.57 13.54 16.99
N HIS A 77 0.89 14.81 17.29
CA HIS A 77 0.52 15.98 16.51
C HIS A 77 1.26 16.04 15.17
N ARG A 78 2.28 15.20 14.92
CA ARG A 78 3.11 15.33 13.70
C ARG A 78 2.67 14.48 12.52
N SER A 79 2.08 13.30 12.73
CA SER A 79 1.65 12.43 11.62
C SER A 79 0.21 12.73 11.20
N THR A 80 -0.68 12.92 12.16
CA THR A 80 -2.10 13.24 11.91
C THR A 80 -2.28 14.64 11.34
N GLU A 81 -1.53 15.62 11.83
CA GLU A 81 -1.59 16.98 11.28
C GLU A 81 -1.02 17.03 9.88
N LYS A 82 0.00 16.23 9.54
CA LYS A 82 0.51 16.17 8.17
C LYS A 82 -0.50 15.53 7.21
N HIS A 83 -1.15 14.43 7.59
CA HIS A 83 -2.18 13.80 6.77
C HIS A 83 -3.48 14.61 6.72
N PHE A 84 -3.85 15.28 7.82
CA PHE A 84 -5.00 16.17 7.86
C PHE A 84 -4.72 17.47 7.12
N GLN A 85 -3.53 18.06 7.22
CA GLN A 85 -3.12 19.21 6.41
C GLN A 85 -2.98 18.82 4.94
N GLU A 86 -2.51 17.62 4.60
CA GLU A 86 -2.52 17.12 3.22
C GLU A 86 -3.95 16.89 2.71
N PHE A 87 -4.86 16.39 3.55
CA PHE A 87 -6.27 16.18 3.24
C PHE A 87 -7.05 17.49 3.16
N ILE A 88 -6.79 18.45 4.04
CA ILE A 88 -7.35 19.81 4.03
C ILE A 88 -6.76 20.57 2.85
N ASN A 89 -5.45 20.46 2.56
CA ASN A 89 -4.89 21.04 1.34
C ASN A 89 -5.46 20.38 0.09
N PHE A 90 -5.77 19.08 0.10
CA PHE A 90 -6.44 18.39 -0.98
C PHE A 90 -7.91 18.84 -1.12
N LEU A 91 -8.66 18.96 -0.02
CA LEU A 91 -10.03 19.46 0.00
C LEU A 91 -10.09 20.92 -0.42
N VAL A 92 -9.21 21.78 0.10
CA VAL A 92 -9.08 23.18 -0.33
C VAL A 92 -8.67 23.23 -1.81
N LYS A 93 -7.74 22.39 -2.26
CA LYS A 93 -7.38 22.29 -3.69
C LYS A 93 -8.52 21.80 -4.59
N THR A 94 -9.35 20.88 -4.12
CA THR A 94 -10.40 20.23 -4.93
C THR A 94 -11.70 21.03 -4.87
N SER A 95 -12.06 21.52 -3.68
CA SER A 95 -13.14 22.47 -3.43
C SER A 95 -12.89 23.81 -4.12
N SER A 96 -11.64 24.31 -4.11
CA SER A 96 -11.27 25.53 -4.86
C SER A 96 -11.59 25.41 -6.35
N VAL A 97 -11.38 24.24 -6.97
CA VAL A 97 -11.69 24.03 -8.39
C VAL A 97 -13.20 24.04 -8.65
N HIS A 98 -13.98 23.36 -7.82
CA HIS A 98 -15.44 23.36 -7.95
C HIS A 98 -16.04 24.75 -7.69
N ILE A 99 -15.55 25.46 -6.67
CA ILE A 99 -15.95 26.83 -6.35
C ILE A 99 -15.55 27.79 -7.47
N MET A 100 -14.32 27.69 -7.99
CA MET A 100 -13.84 28.53 -9.09
C MET A 100 -14.61 28.27 -10.39
N GLY A 101 -14.96 27.02 -10.68
CA GLY A 101 -15.83 26.67 -11.80
C GLY A 101 -17.25 27.24 -11.64
N ALA A 102 -17.83 27.14 -10.45
CA ALA A 102 -19.15 27.70 -10.15
C ALA A 102 -19.16 29.23 -10.25
N VAL A 103 -18.13 29.91 -9.75
CA VAL A 103 -17.98 31.37 -9.83
C VAL A 103 -17.80 31.82 -11.29
N ALA A 104 -16.95 31.14 -12.06
CA ALA A 104 -16.76 31.45 -13.48
C ALA A 104 -18.04 31.28 -14.30
N LEU A 105 -18.81 30.22 -14.01
CA LEU A 105 -20.09 29.96 -14.65
C LEU A 105 -21.13 31.03 -14.26
N GLY A 106 -21.23 31.37 -12.98
CA GLY A 106 -22.14 32.41 -12.49
C GLY A 106 -21.84 33.78 -13.09
N LEU A 107 -20.56 34.18 -13.14
CA LEU A 107 -20.14 35.45 -13.75
C LEU A 107 -20.41 35.48 -15.26
N SER A 108 -20.21 34.37 -15.96
CA SER A 108 -20.45 34.28 -17.41
C SER A 108 -21.93 34.39 -17.75
N ILE A 109 -22.80 33.74 -16.97
CA ILE A 109 -24.26 33.83 -17.12
C ILE A 109 -24.74 35.24 -16.81
N PHE A 110 -24.24 35.85 -15.73
CA PHE A 110 -24.59 37.22 -15.35
C PHE A 110 -24.18 38.24 -16.42
N ALA A 111 -22.96 38.14 -16.94
CA ALA A 111 -22.48 39.00 -18.01
C ALA A 111 -23.30 38.82 -19.30
N GLY A 112 -23.63 37.58 -19.66
CA GLY A 112 -24.49 37.28 -20.81
C GLY A 112 -25.90 37.86 -20.68
N TYR A 113 -26.49 37.78 -19.49
CA TYR A 113 -27.78 38.38 -19.17
C TYR A 113 -27.74 39.92 -19.28
N GLU A 114 -26.76 40.57 -18.64
CA GLU A 114 -26.68 42.04 -18.60
C GLU A 114 -26.45 42.63 -20.01
N LEU A 115 -25.57 42.01 -20.80
CA LEU A 115 -25.34 42.43 -22.20
C LEU A 115 -26.58 42.22 -23.07
N GLY A 116 -27.25 41.08 -22.93
CA GLY A 116 -28.50 40.80 -23.66
C GLY A 116 -29.61 41.80 -23.32
N ALA A 117 -29.78 42.10 -22.03
CA ALA A 117 -30.78 43.04 -21.55
C ALA A 117 -30.51 44.49 -22.01
N GLN A 118 -29.23 44.90 -22.07
CA GLN A 118 -28.85 46.20 -22.62
C GLN A 118 -29.11 46.29 -24.12
N MET A 119 -28.86 45.21 -24.87
CA MET A 119 -29.15 45.17 -26.31
C MET A 119 -30.65 45.20 -26.60
N ASP A 120 -31.46 44.44 -25.85
CA ASP A 120 -32.92 44.45 -25.99
C ASP A 120 -33.49 45.86 -25.74
N LYS A 121 -32.99 46.57 -24.70
CA LYS A 121 -33.38 47.97 -24.42
C LYS A 121 -33.00 48.95 -25.53
N ARG A 122 -31.84 48.76 -26.17
CA ARG A 122 -31.39 49.67 -27.25
C ARG A 122 -32.12 49.44 -28.56
N LEU A 123 -32.47 48.20 -28.86
CA LEU A 123 -33.12 47.80 -30.12
C LEU A 123 -34.65 47.77 -30.03
N ASN A 124 -35.21 48.07 -28.85
CA ASN A 124 -36.64 48.02 -28.54
C ASN A 124 -37.29 46.68 -28.95
N ASN A 125 -36.52 45.60 -28.78
CA ASN A 125 -36.90 44.27 -29.21
C ASN A 125 -37.49 43.48 -28.04
N TYR A 126 -38.32 42.48 -28.33
CA TYR A 126 -38.68 41.45 -27.33
C TYR A 126 -37.40 40.81 -26.76
N PRO A 127 -37.40 40.24 -25.52
CA PRO A 127 -36.23 39.77 -24.76
C PRO A 127 -35.50 38.56 -25.39
N SER A 128 -35.14 38.72 -26.65
CA SER A 128 -34.55 37.74 -27.54
C SER A 128 -33.05 37.79 -27.40
N PHE A 129 -32.46 38.99 -27.30
CA PHE A 129 -31.03 39.12 -27.04
C PHE A 129 -30.68 38.71 -25.60
N THR A 130 -31.59 38.89 -24.64
CA THR A 130 -31.44 38.36 -23.28
C THR A 130 -31.37 36.83 -23.26
N VAL A 131 -32.26 36.14 -23.97
CA VAL A 131 -32.24 34.66 -24.05
C VAL A 131 -30.97 34.16 -24.76
N ILE A 132 -30.58 34.81 -25.86
CA ILE A 132 -29.35 34.47 -26.60
C ILE A 132 -28.12 34.70 -25.72
N GLY A 133 -28.06 35.83 -25.00
CA GLY A 133 -26.97 36.17 -24.08
C GLY A 133 -26.83 35.17 -22.94
N LEU A 134 -27.94 34.67 -22.40
CA LEU A 134 -27.95 33.67 -21.32
C LEU A 134 -27.41 32.31 -21.79
N MET A 135 -27.84 31.86 -22.98
CA MET A 135 -27.31 30.64 -23.61
C MET A 135 -25.82 30.76 -23.94
N PHE A 136 -25.39 31.91 -24.45
CA PHE A 136 -24.00 32.19 -24.74
C PHE A 136 -23.14 32.19 -23.47
N GLY A 137 -23.62 32.84 -22.39
CA GLY A 137 -22.96 32.87 -21.09
C GLY A 137 -22.79 31.47 -20.48
N LEU A 138 -23.77 30.57 -20.67
CA LEU A 138 -23.69 29.18 -20.21
C LEU A 138 -22.62 28.39 -20.97
N VAL A 139 -22.59 28.50 -22.31
CA VAL A 139 -21.59 27.82 -23.15
C VAL A 139 -20.17 28.30 -22.81
N VAL A 140 -19.98 29.61 -22.71
CA VAL A 140 -18.68 30.22 -22.37
C VAL A 140 -18.25 29.83 -20.96
N GLY A 141 -19.16 29.87 -19.98
CA GLY A 141 -18.88 29.49 -18.59
C GLY A 141 -18.43 28.03 -18.45
N CYS A 142 -19.13 27.11 -19.14
CA CYS A 142 -18.74 25.69 -19.18
C CYS A 142 -17.37 25.48 -19.83
N LEU A 143 -17.08 26.20 -20.92
CA LEU A 143 -15.80 26.08 -21.63
C LEU A 143 -14.62 26.60 -20.79
N ILE A 144 -14.80 27.72 -20.09
CA ILE A 144 -13.80 28.26 -19.17
C ILE A 144 -13.55 27.28 -18.01
N GLY A 145 -14.62 26.74 -17.41
CA GLY A 145 -14.54 25.74 -16.34
C GLY A 145 -13.78 24.48 -16.79
N TYR A 146 -14.05 24.00 -18.00
CA TYR A 146 -13.36 22.84 -18.59
C TYR A 146 -11.87 23.09 -18.81
N VAL A 147 -11.49 24.23 -19.39
CA VAL A 147 -10.08 24.60 -19.64
C VAL A 147 -9.31 24.74 -18.32
N MET A 148 -9.92 25.35 -17.30
CA MET A 148 -9.33 25.48 -15.97
C MET A 148 -9.13 24.11 -15.31
N MET A 149 -10.12 23.23 -15.37
CA MET A 149 -10.03 21.87 -14.83
C MET A 149 -8.94 21.05 -15.55
N TYR A 150 -8.87 21.13 -16.88
CA TYR A 150 -7.86 20.43 -17.67
C TYR A 150 -6.44 20.90 -17.32
N LYS A 151 -6.21 22.22 -17.27
CA LYS A 151 -4.91 22.80 -16.89
C LYS A 151 -4.53 22.42 -15.46
N TYR A 152 -5.50 22.38 -14.54
CA TYR A 152 -5.29 22.02 -13.15
C TYR A 152 -4.91 20.55 -12.96
N LEU A 153 -5.63 19.63 -13.61
CA LEU A 153 -5.30 18.20 -13.62
C LEU A 153 -3.91 17.95 -14.22
N ASN A 154 -3.54 18.70 -15.26
CA ASN A 154 -2.22 18.59 -15.87
C ASN A 154 -1.09 19.15 -14.97
N ILE A 155 -1.36 20.19 -14.18
CA ILE A 155 -0.44 20.72 -13.15
C ILE A 155 -0.29 19.73 -11.99
N LEU A 156 -1.37 19.06 -11.57
CA LEU A 156 -1.32 18.01 -10.55
C LEU A 156 -0.48 16.81 -11.00
N SER A 157 -0.63 16.38 -12.26
CA SER A 157 0.22 15.38 -12.89
C SER A 157 1.70 15.78 -12.85
N LYS A 158 2.05 16.99 -13.31
CA LYS A 158 3.43 17.50 -13.28
C LYS A 158 3.99 17.69 -11.87
N GLN A 159 3.19 18.08 -10.88
CA GLN A 159 3.64 18.21 -9.49
C GLN A 159 3.91 16.85 -8.84
N ASN A 160 3.10 15.82 -9.14
CA ASN A 160 3.38 14.45 -8.67
C ASN A 160 4.65 13.89 -9.30
N ILE A 161 4.90 14.17 -10.60
CA ILE A 161 6.15 13.79 -11.27
C ILE A 161 7.36 14.52 -10.65
N LYS A 162 7.27 15.83 -10.39
CA LYS A 162 8.36 16.60 -9.74
C LYS A 162 8.59 16.24 -8.26
N LYS A 163 7.59 15.74 -7.54
CA LYS A 163 7.73 15.31 -6.14
C LYS A 163 8.34 13.90 -6.05
N LEU A 164 8.11 13.04 -7.05
CA LEU A 164 8.88 11.81 -7.28
C LEU A 164 10.34 12.12 -7.65
N ASP A 165 10.56 13.11 -8.50
CA ASP A 165 11.91 13.52 -8.95
C ASP A 165 12.73 14.21 -7.83
N LYS A 166 12.07 14.87 -6.85
CA LYS A 166 12.75 15.43 -5.67
C LYS A 166 13.15 14.40 -4.59
N ARG A 167 12.71 13.14 -4.71
CA ARG A 167 13.28 11.98 -3.98
C ARG A 167 14.25 11.18 -4.86
N LYS A 168 14.66 11.72 -6.00
CA LYS A 168 15.91 11.32 -6.62
C LYS A 168 17.01 11.85 -5.71
N ILE A 169 17.46 11.00 -4.79
CA ILE A 169 18.86 11.05 -4.33
C ILE A 169 19.65 11.28 -5.61
N SER A 170 20.35 12.42 -5.65
CA SER A 170 21.23 12.79 -6.74
C SER A 170 22.02 11.55 -7.14
N SER A 171 21.69 10.98 -8.29
CA SER A 171 22.44 9.90 -8.92
C SER A 171 23.68 10.51 -9.56
N GLU A 172 24.49 11.14 -8.72
CA GLU A 172 25.76 11.74 -9.07
C GLU A 172 26.79 11.11 -8.12
N ASN A 173 27.26 9.94 -8.54
CA ASN A 173 28.45 9.23 -8.07
C ASN A 173 28.55 8.92 -6.56
N VAL A 174 27.48 8.45 -5.91
CA VAL A 174 27.66 7.67 -4.67
C VAL A 174 28.17 6.29 -5.04
N VAL A 175 29.48 6.11 -5.00
CA VAL A 175 30.13 4.80 -5.15
C VAL A 175 29.87 4.04 -3.85
N TRP A 176 28.98 3.06 -3.91
CA TRP A 176 28.69 2.19 -2.78
C TRP A 176 29.83 1.18 -2.58
N PRO A 177 30.26 0.91 -1.33
CA PRO A 177 31.26 -0.12 -1.08
C PRO A 177 30.70 -1.50 -1.39
N ILE A 178 31.57 -2.40 -1.84
CA ILE A 178 31.24 -3.81 -2.00
C ILE A 178 31.22 -4.43 -0.59
N ILE A 179 30.10 -5.05 -0.23
CA ILE A 179 29.90 -5.67 1.08
C ILE A 179 29.67 -7.18 0.95
N GLU A 180 30.00 -7.92 1.99
CA GLU A 180 29.53 -9.30 2.12
C GLU A 180 28.15 -9.27 2.81
N ALA A 181 27.09 -9.47 2.02
CA ALA A 181 25.72 -9.51 2.53
C ALA A 181 25.23 -10.96 2.64
N THR A 182 24.50 -11.26 3.69
CA THR A 182 23.82 -12.56 3.86
C THR A 182 22.42 -12.52 3.22
N LEU A 183 21.84 -13.70 2.96
CA LEU A 183 20.45 -13.80 2.51
C LEU A 183 19.47 -13.05 3.43
N TYR A 184 19.71 -13.09 4.75
CA TYR A 184 18.90 -12.40 5.74
C TYR A 184 18.99 -10.88 5.61
N ASP A 185 20.19 -10.34 5.33
CA ASP A 185 20.38 -8.90 5.12
C ASP A 185 19.64 -8.41 3.88
N VAL A 186 19.70 -9.19 2.79
CA VAL A 186 18.97 -8.89 1.56
C VAL A 186 17.46 -8.95 1.79
N GLN A 187 16.95 -9.97 2.49
CA GLN A 187 15.54 -10.06 2.86
C GLN A 187 15.08 -8.86 3.70
N ARG A 188 15.89 -8.43 4.66
CA ARG A 188 15.61 -7.26 5.48
C ARG A 188 15.59 -5.98 4.64
N ALA A 189 16.58 -5.79 3.75
CA ALA A 189 16.65 -4.64 2.87
C ALA A 189 15.46 -4.56 1.91
N VAL A 190 15.08 -5.68 1.29
CA VAL A 190 13.89 -5.78 0.44
C VAL A 190 12.61 -5.45 1.21
N LYS A 191 12.47 -5.94 2.45
CA LYS A 191 11.32 -5.64 3.31
C LYS A 191 11.23 -4.14 3.65
N ASN A 192 12.37 -3.52 3.97
CA ASN A 192 12.43 -2.09 4.26
C ASN A 192 12.10 -1.26 3.02
N TYR A 193 12.72 -1.57 1.89
CA TYR A 193 12.41 -0.96 0.60
C TYR A 193 10.92 -1.06 0.27
N SER A 194 10.33 -2.24 0.46
CA SER A 194 8.91 -2.49 0.20
C SER A 194 7.98 -1.67 1.09
N SER A 195 8.41 -1.35 2.31
CA SER A 195 7.65 -0.53 3.26
C SER A 195 7.66 0.95 2.87
N ASP A 196 8.72 1.38 2.18
CA ASP A 196 8.91 2.76 1.71
C ASP A 196 8.31 3.01 0.31
N LEU A 197 7.86 1.95 -0.38
CA LEU A 197 7.22 2.07 -1.68
C LEU A 197 5.88 2.83 -1.60
N PRO A 198 5.64 3.80 -2.52
CA PRO A 198 4.33 4.40 -2.68
C PRO A 198 3.23 3.38 -2.92
N LYS A 199 2.02 3.68 -2.43
CA LYS A 199 0.84 2.83 -2.67
C LYS A 199 0.62 2.63 -4.17
N GLY A 200 0.45 1.37 -4.58
CA GLY A 200 0.20 0.97 -5.96
C GLY A 200 1.46 0.61 -6.76
N ILE A 201 2.67 0.78 -6.20
CA ILE A 201 3.91 0.32 -6.83
C ILE A 201 4.25 -1.09 -6.34
N SER A 202 4.44 -2.02 -7.27
CA SER A 202 4.80 -3.41 -6.95
C SER A 202 6.29 -3.55 -6.65
N ARG A 203 6.63 -4.51 -5.78
CA ARG A 203 8.01 -4.87 -5.44
C ARG A 203 8.76 -5.52 -6.60
N THR A 204 8.04 -5.94 -7.65
CA THR A 204 8.63 -6.49 -8.88
C THR A 204 9.60 -5.54 -9.57
N ILE A 205 9.56 -4.23 -9.28
CA ILE A 205 10.54 -3.26 -9.80
C ILE A 205 11.98 -3.50 -9.30
N LEU A 206 12.15 -4.30 -8.23
CA LEU A 206 13.46 -4.73 -7.73
C LEU A 206 14.04 -5.89 -8.53
N VAL A 207 13.26 -6.55 -9.36
CA VAL A 207 13.63 -7.79 -10.02
C VAL A 207 13.83 -7.53 -11.52
N ASN A 208 15.02 -7.84 -12.01
CA ASN A 208 15.36 -7.75 -13.43
C ASN A 208 14.68 -8.88 -14.23
N GLU A 209 14.84 -8.88 -15.56
CA GLU A 209 14.24 -9.92 -16.41
C GLU A 209 14.84 -11.31 -16.19
N ASP A 210 16.11 -11.38 -15.79
CA ASP A 210 16.81 -12.62 -15.43
C ASP A 210 16.60 -13.06 -13.97
N TYR A 211 15.60 -12.46 -13.29
CA TYR A 211 15.30 -12.67 -11.86
C TYR A 211 16.36 -12.16 -10.88
N SER A 212 17.45 -11.54 -11.35
CA SER A 212 18.44 -10.92 -10.45
C SER A 212 17.85 -9.70 -9.76
N ILE A 213 18.31 -9.44 -8.52
CA ILE A 213 17.89 -8.25 -7.76
C ILE A 213 18.71 -7.03 -8.20
N ASP A 214 18.01 -5.92 -8.47
CA ASP A 214 18.62 -4.61 -8.71
C ASP A 214 19.12 -3.99 -7.39
N PHE A 215 20.38 -4.28 -7.07
CA PHE A 215 21.05 -3.74 -5.90
C PHE A 215 21.32 -2.23 -5.97
N GLY A 216 21.23 -1.59 -7.14
CA GLY A 216 21.31 -0.14 -7.23
C GLY A 216 20.18 0.55 -6.46
N LYS A 217 18.99 -0.07 -6.45
CA LYS A 217 17.82 0.40 -5.69
C LYS A 217 17.88 0.03 -4.20
N LEU A 218 18.56 -1.06 -3.85
CA LEU A 218 18.68 -1.54 -2.46
C LEU A 218 19.92 -1.02 -1.72
N ALA A 219 20.91 -0.48 -2.43
CA ALA A 219 22.15 0.01 -1.83
C ALA A 219 21.95 0.98 -0.65
N PRO A 220 20.96 1.92 -0.65
CA PRO A 220 20.70 2.76 0.51
C PRO A 220 20.23 2.01 1.77
N TYR A 221 19.65 0.82 1.62
CA TYR A 221 19.14 -0.01 2.73
C TYR A 221 20.18 -1.02 3.21
N LEU A 222 21.12 -1.39 2.34
CA LEU A 222 22.24 -2.28 2.65
C LEU A 222 23.51 -1.53 3.06
N ASN A 223 23.57 -0.21 2.79
CA ASN A 223 24.79 0.62 2.88
C ASN A 223 25.95 0.10 2.01
N GLY A 224 25.64 -0.57 0.90
CA GLY A 224 26.62 -1.21 0.05
C GLY A 224 25.98 -2.07 -1.06
N ILE A 225 26.80 -2.55 -1.98
CA ILE A 225 26.39 -3.51 -3.01
C ILE A 225 26.96 -4.88 -2.62
N PRO A 226 26.14 -5.94 -2.54
CA PRO A 226 26.63 -7.27 -2.25
C PRO A 226 27.68 -7.77 -3.25
N ASN A 227 28.69 -8.48 -2.75
CA ASN A 227 29.71 -9.16 -3.56
C ASN A 227 29.20 -10.42 -4.28
N LYS A 228 27.98 -10.87 -3.97
CA LYS A 228 27.32 -12.05 -4.52
C LYS A 228 25.96 -11.65 -5.09
N SER A 229 25.55 -12.31 -6.16
CA SER A 229 24.23 -12.12 -6.74
C SER A 229 23.16 -12.84 -5.95
N PHE A 230 21.97 -12.26 -5.92
CA PHE A 230 20.77 -12.86 -5.36
C PHE A 230 19.64 -12.76 -6.36
N PHE A 231 18.74 -13.74 -6.33
CA PHE A 231 17.61 -13.85 -7.25
C PHE A 231 16.31 -13.78 -6.48
N MET A 232 15.25 -13.28 -7.10
CA MET A 232 13.96 -13.10 -6.44
C MET A 232 12.81 -13.45 -7.37
N SER A 233 11.86 -14.24 -6.88
CA SER A 233 10.61 -14.55 -7.58
C SER A 233 9.73 -13.30 -7.70
N LYS A 234 9.15 -13.02 -8.88
CA LYS A 234 8.28 -11.85 -9.10
C LYS A 234 6.88 -12.09 -8.53
N GLU A 235 6.46 -13.35 -8.39
CA GLU A 235 5.14 -13.71 -7.88
C GLU A 235 5.12 -13.96 -6.37
N THR A 236 6.13 -14.68 -5.82
CA THR A 236 6.16 -15.07 -4.40
C THR A 236 7.05 -14.16 -3.55
N PHE A 237 7.90 -13.34 -4.17
CA PHE A 237 8.89 -12.48 -3.52
C PHE A 237 9.91 -13.23 -2.65
N GLU A 238 10.04 -14.55 -2.82
CA GLU A 238 11.07 -15.35 -2.17
C GLU A 238 12.44 -15.03 -2.80
N ILE A 239 13.49 -15.00 -1.96
CA ILE A 239 14.86 -14.61 -2.33
C ILE A 239 15.78 -15.82 -2.24
N PHE A 240 16.65 -15.97 -3.24
CA PHE A 240 17.52 -17.12 -3.46
C PHE A 240 18.96 -16.69 -3.65
N GLU A 241 19.89 -17.57 -3.26
CA GLU A 241 21.31 -17.43 -3.56
C GLU A 241 21.62 -17.95 -4.98
N GLU A 242 22.82 -17.68 -5.49
CA GLU A 242 23.26 -18.11 -6.83
C GLU A 242 23.08 -19.61 -7.09
N LYS A 243 23.31 -20.45 -6.08
CA LYS A 243 23.16 -21.92 -6.19
C LYS A 243 21.73 -22.36 -6.56
N ASP A 244 20.74 -21.53 -6.20
CA ASP A 244 19.31 -21.80 -6.33
C ASP A 244 18.66 -20.90 -7.40
N LYS A 245 19.46 -20.26 -8.27
CA LYS A 245 19.01 -19.32 -9.31
C LYS A 245 17.91 -19.87 -10.23
N GLN A 246 17.86 -21.19 -10.44
CA GLN A 246 16.88 -21.84 -11.32
C GLN A 246 15.49 -21.94 -10.70
N ILE A 247 15.36 -21.80 -9.38
CA ILE A 247 14.09 -21.95 -8.65
C ILE A 247 13.10 -20.81 -8.96
N PRO A 248 13.46 -19.50 -8.88
CA PRO A 248 12.50 -18.42 -9.07
C PRO A 248 11.73 -18.45 -10.40
N PRO A 249 12.35 -18.68 -11.58
CA PRO A 249 11.62 -18.82 -12.84
C PRO A 249 10.57 -19.93 -12.81
N ILE A 250 10.94 -21.10 -12.27
CA ILE A 250 10.04 -22.25 -12.18
C ILE A 250 8.87 -21.93 -11.24
N MET A 251 9.16 -21.34 -10.08
CA MET A 251 8.14 -20.93 -9.12
C MET A 251 7.15 -19.94 -9.72
N ASP A 252 7.61 -18.94 -10.47
CA ASP A 252 6.71 -17.96 -11.09
C ASP A 252 5.79 -18.58 -12.14
N ILE A 253 6.31 -19.51 -12.95
CA ILE A 253 5.50 -20.26 -13.93
C ILE A 253 4.40 -21.04 -13.22
N VAL A 254 4.77 -21.81 -12.20
CA VAL A 254 3.81 -22.64 -11.46
C VAL A 254 2.83 -21.77 -10.67
N GLN A 255 3.28 -20.67 -10.06
CA GLN A 255 2.41 -19.78 -9.28
C GLN A 255 1.32 -19.14 -10.17
N LYS A 256 1.70 -18.72 -11.39
CA LYS A 256 0.74 -18.23 -12.40
C LYS A 256 -0.24 -19.31 -12.81
N ALA A 257 0.24 -20.53 -13.06
CA ALA A 257 -0.60 -21.66 -13.42
C ALA A 257 -1.60 -22.02 -12.30
N VAL A 258 -1.14 -22.06 -11.05
CA VAL A 258 -2.00 -22.27 -9.86
C VAL A 258 -3.06 -21.18 -9.75
N TYR A 259 -2.70 -19.92 -9.94
CA TYR A 259 -3.64 -18.81 -9.91
C TYR A 259 -4.70 -18.92 -11.00
N MET A 260 -4.31 -19.23 -12.24
CA MET A 260 -5.25 -19.44 -13.35
C MET A 260 -6.17 -20.64 -13.10
N PHE A 261 -5.63 -21.76 -12.62
CA PHE A 261 -6.41 -22.94 -12.27
C PHE A 261 -7.44 -22.63 -11.18
N TYR A 262 -7.05 -21.92 -10.12
CA TYR A 262 -7.95 -21.50 -9.04
C TYR A 262 -9.05 -20.57 -9.55
N LYS A 263 -8.72 -19.60 -10.41
CA LYS A 263 -9.70 -18.67 -10.98
C LYS A 263 -10.78 -19.38 -11.80
N THR A 264 -10.42 -20.45 -12.51
CA THR A 264 -11.36 -21.24 -13.33
C THR A 264 -12.16 -22.24 -12.50
N ASN A 265 -11.49 -22.96 -11.58
CA ASN A 265 -12.07 -24.12 -10.91
C ASN A 265 -12.57 -23.85 -9.47
N GLY A 266 -12.23 -22.70 -8.88
CA GLY A 266 -12.55 -22.36 -7.48
C GLY A 266 -11.83 -23.21 -6.42
N LYS A 267 -10.89 -24.06 -6.83
CA LYS A 267 -10.09 -24.93 -5.96
C LYS A 267 -8.65 -24.96 -6.41
N TYR A 268 -7.73 -25.19 -5.48
CA TYR A 268 -6.30 -25.30 -5.80
C TYR A 268 -5.97 -26.67 -6.42
N PRO A 269 -4.95 -26.73 -7.30
CA PRO A 269 -4.52 -27.97 -7.94
C PRO A 269 -3.77 -28.85 -6.93
N MET A 270 -4.52 -29.62 -6.15
CA MET A 270 -4.00 -30.53 -5.12
C MET A 270 -4.63 -31.92 -5.24
N MET A 271 -3.89 -32.94 -4.84
CA MET A 271 -4.47 -34.28 -4.65
C MET A 271 -5.34 -34.31 -3.39
N PRO A 272 -6.50 -34.97 -3.43
CA PRO A 272 -7.29 -35.22 -2.22
C PRO A 272 -6.42 -35.94 -1.19
N TYR A 273 -6.46 -35.47 0.07
CA TYR A 273 -5.77 -36.08 1.21
C TYR A 273 -4.22 -36.06 1.17
N ASP A 274 -3.59 -35.22 0.34
CA ASP A 274 -2.13 -35.03 0.46
C ASP A 274 -1.78 -34.18 1.69
N ALA A 275 -1.24 -34.83 2.72
CA ALA A 275 -0.82 -34.18 3.97
C ALA A 275 0.28 -33.11 3.79
N LEU A 276 0.96 -33.08 2.64
CA LEU A 276 2.01 -32.12 2.33
C LEU A 276 1.53 -30.97 1.43
N ASN A 277 0.26 -30.97 0.99
CA ASN A 277 -0.27 -29.94 0.09
C ASN A 277 0.58 -29.75 -1.19
N ARG A 278 1.08 -30.84 -1.78
CA ARG A 278 1.86 -30.77 -3.04
C ARG A 278 1.01 -30.26 -4.19
N VAL A 279 1.61 -29.43 -5.03
CA VAL A 279 0.98 -28.97 -6.27
C VAL A 279 0.82 -30.17 -7.22
N ASN A 280 -0.39 -30.37 -7.71
CA ASN A 280 -0.70 -31.41 -8.67
C ASN A 280 -0.40 -30.92 -10.10
N TYR A 281 0.80 -31.20 -10.58
CA TYR A 281 1.22 -30.82 -11.92
C TYR A 281 0.40 -31.48 -13.04
N TYR A 282 -0.15 -32.68 -12.83
CA TYR A 282 -0.96 -33.34 -13.85
C TYR A 282 -2.26 -32.57 -14.14
N GLN A 283 -2.88 -32.01 -13.10
CA GLN A 283 -4.05 -31.12 -13.26
C GLN A 283 -3.69 -29.84 -14.02
N LEU A 284 -2.53 -29.26 -13.72
CA LEU A 284 -2.06 -28.06 -14.42
C LEU A 284 -1.70 -28.33 -15.89
N MET A 285 -1.15 -29.51 -16.20
CA MET A 285 -0.82 -29.92 -17.58
C MET A 285 -2.07 -30.28 -18.39
N GLN A 286 -3.03 -30.98 -17.78
CA GLN A 286 -4.27 -31.39 -18.45
C GLN A 286 -5.08 -30.19 -18.96
N ASP A 287 -5.11 -29.12 -18.18
CA ASP A 287 -5.79 -27.87 -18.54
C ASP A 287 -4.86 -26.87 -19.27
N HIS A 288 -3.68 -27.32 -19.70
CA HIS A 288 -2.68 -26.54 -20.44
C HIS A 288 -2.17 -25.25 -19.76
N TYR A 289 -2.20 -25.19 -18.41
CA TYR A 289 -1.62 -24.08 -17.65
C TYR A 289 -0.08 -24.14 -17.59
N ILE A 290 0.50 -25.34 -17.70
CA ILE A 290 1.94 -25.57 -17.87
C ILE A 290 2.17 -26.59 -18.98
N GLN A 291 3.29 -26.46 -19.70
CA GLN A 291 3.63 -27.36 -20.82
C GLN A 291 4.28 -28.66 -20.34
N GLU A 292 5.16 -28.56 -19.34
CA GLU A 292 5.93 -29.67 -18.80
C GLU A 292 5.93 -29.65 -17.28
N LYS A 293 6.21 -30.82 -16.69
CA LYS A 293 6.36 -30.95 -15.24
C LYS A 293 7.68 -30.31 -14.81
N PRO A 294 7.68 -29.39 -13.83
CA PRO A 294 8.89 -28.87 -13.23
C PRO A 294 9.77 -29.96 -12.59
N GLU A 295 11.09 -29.75 -12.63
CA GLU A 295 12.07 -30.65 -11.99
C GLU A 295 11.97 -30.64 -10.46
N ILE A 296 11.47 -29.54 -9.88
CA ILE A 296 11.31 -29.38 -8.44
C ILE A 296 9.86 -29.60 -8.00
N ASP A 297 9.68 -30.26 -6.86
CA ASP A 297 8.37 -30.39 -6.21
C ASP A 297 8.05 -29.12 -5.42
N LEU A 298 6.91 -28.50 -5.71
CA LEU A 298 6.40 -27.30 -5.06
C LEU A 298 5.16 -27.64 -4.23
N TYR A 299 4.99 -26.88 -3.14
CA TYR A 299 3.98 -27.11 -2.11
C TYR A 299 3.14 -25.85 -1.93
N LEU A 300 1.84 -26.01 -1.74
CA LEU A 300 0.94 -24.92 -1.39
C LEU A 300 1.07 -24.59 0.09
N THR A 301 1.21 -23.30 0.36
CA THR A 301 1.24 -22.75 1.72
C THR A 301 -0.17 -22.46 2.23
N ASP A 302 -0.29 -22.28 3.55
CA ASP A 302 -1.53 -21.85 4.19
C ASP A 302 -1.91 -20.38 3.82
N TYR A 303 -1.05 -19.66 3.09
CA TYR A 303 -1.24 -18.26 2.71
C TYR A 303 -1.82 -18.10 1.30
N ASN A 304 -3.15 -18.10 1.19
CA ASN A 304 -3.90 -17.72 -0.03
C ASN A 304 -3.42 -18.38 -1.34
N GLY A 305 -2.92 -19.62 -1.29
CA GLY A 305 -2.46 -20.34 -2.48
C GLY A 305 -1.10 -19.92 -3.02
N LEU A 306 -0.27 -19.26 -2.20
CA LEU A 306 1.15 -19.10 -2.48
C LEU A 306 1.86 -20.45 -2.41
N ILE A 307 2.78 -20.68 -3.33
CA ILE A 307 3.60 -21.90 -3.38
C ILE A 307 4.98 -21.67 -2.77
N THR A 308 5.61 -22.75 -2.32
CA THR A 308 6.98 -22.76 -1.80
C THR A 308 7.72 -24.00 -2.29
N HIS A 309 9.03 -23.89 -2.42
CA HIS A 309 9.94 -25.01 -2.67
C HIS A 309 10.33 -25.76 -1.39
N ILE A 310 10.01 -25.19 -0.21
CA ILE A 310 10.33 -25.79 1.08
C ILE A 310 9.26 -26.84 1.43
N LYS A 311 9.71 -28.09 1.60
CA LYS A 311 8.82 -29.18 2.02
C LYS A 311 8.22 -28.89 3.40
N PRO A 312 6.89 -28.84 3.54
CA PRO A 312 6.26 -28.57 4.82
C PRO A 312 6.55 -29.71 5.80
N GLN A 313 6.85 -29.35 7.05
CA GLN A 313 6.97 -30.32 8.12
C GLN A 313 5.58 -30.90 8.42
N LYS A 314 5.47 -32.23 8.51
CA LYS A 314 4.21 -32.89 8.91
C LYS A 314 3.69 -32.25 10.20
N LYS A 315 2.55 -31.57 10.16
CA LYS A 315 1.80 -31.23 11.38
C LYS A 315 1.51 -32.57 12.07
N ARG A 316 2.04 -32.80 13.28
CA ARG A 316 1.63 -33.95 14.09
C ARG A 316 0.14 -33.80 14.34
N ALA A 317 -0.67 -34.71 13.80
CA ALA A 317 -2.08 -34.77 14.11
C ALA A 317 -2.21 -35.09 15.62
N GLY A 318 -2.56 -34.10 16.43
CA GLY A 318 -2.70 -34.25 17.88
C GLY A 318 -2.12 -33.09 18.67
N GLY A 319 -2.90 -32.02 18.78
CA GLY A 319 -2.70 -30.92 19.70
C GLY A 319 -4.00 -30.16 19.79
N PHE A 320 -4.85 -30.60 20.72
CA PHE A 320 -6.14 -29.99 21.04
C PHE A 320 -5.97 -28.55 21.53
#